data_AF-A0A3E0PBV6-F1
#
_entry.id   AF-A0A3E0PBV6-F1
#
_cell.length_a   1.000
_cell.length_b   1.000
_cell.length_c   1.000
_cell.angle_alpha   90.00
_cell.angle_beta   90.00
_cell.angle_gamma   90.00
#
_symmetry.space_group_name_H-M   'P 1'
#
loop_
_entity.id
_entity.type
_entity.pdbx_description
1 polymer ?
#
loop_
_entity_poly.entity_id
_entity_poly.type
_entity_poly.pdbx_seq_one_letter_code
_entity_poly.pdbx_strand_id
1 'polypeptide(L)'
;MDSFISGQRGNPGISKILVAGILVGALVIAGLIWFVFSLPTPKEQKAELLVGAIVEGSPEFEEYTKNIIITNDVRRMQEARTGLGDVVMKLSARIKNRGKKTLSGLEVSVGMVDTENELIKDKRVLFVPKHHPELGPGEEIDVSVSIAGFRRGDDRANARWKVTAIKFADD
;
A
#
# COMPACT_ATOMS: atom_id res chain seq x y z
N MET A 1 38.68 7.76 -72.81
CA MET A 1 38.12 8.39 -71.60
C MET A 1 36.63 8.07 -71.59
N ASP A 2 36.09 7.85 -70.40
CA ASP A 2 34.67 7.58 -70.08
C ASP A 2 34.25 6.11 -70.07
N SER A 3 34.63 5.41 -69.00
CA SER A 3 34.03 4.13 -68.64
C SER A 3 34.03 3.94 -67.12
N PHE A 4 33.48 4.87 -66.33
CA PHE A 4 33.32 4.61 -64.90
C PHE A 4 32.06 5.22 -64.30
N ILE A 5 31.30 4.31 -63.67
CA ILE A 5 30.31 4.50 -62.59
C ILE A 5 28.87 4.82 -63.01
N SER A 6 28.14 3.80 -63.46
CA SER A 6 26.69 3.70 -63.22
C SER A 6 26.44 3.16 -61.80
N GLY A 7 26.43 4.06 -60.81
CA GLY A 7 26.04 3.73 -59.45
C GLY A 7 24.53 3.49 -59.38
N GLN A 8 24.09 2.22 -59.37
CA GLN A 8 22.72 1.89 -59.00
C GLN A 8 22.49 2.28 -57.54
N ARG A 9 21.80 3.40 -57.32
CA ARG A 9 21.19 3.73 -56.02
C ARG A 9 19.94 2.86 -55.87
N GLY A 10 20.11 1.64 -55.36
CA GLY A 10 19.00 0.83 -54.89
C GLY A 10 18.32 1.56 -53.73
N ASN A 11 17.06 1.93 -53.92
CA ASN A 11 16.20 2.49 -52.88
C ASN A 11 16.26 1.55 -51.66
N PRO A 12 16.61 1.99 -50.43
CA PRO A 12 16.65 1.10 -49.28
C PRO A 12 15.21 0.75 -48.89
N GLY A 13 14.62 -0.19 -49.61
CA GLY A 13 13.33 -0.77 -49.27
C GLY A 13 13.45 -1.39 -47.89
N ILE A 14 12.54 -1.02 -46.99
CA ILE A 14 12.50 -1.53 -45.63
C ILE A 14 12.54 -3.07 -45.71
N SER A 15 13.58 -3.68 -45.15
CA SER A 15 13.74 -5.13 -45.19
C SER A 15 12.55 -5.80 -44.53
N LYS A 16 11.94 -6.78 -45.21
CA LYS A 16 10.79 -7.55 -44.70
C LYS A 16 11.11 -8.19 -43.34
N ILE A 17 12.38 -8.52 -43.09
CA ILE A 17 12.87 -9.07 -41.82
C ILE A 17 12.79 -8.01 -40.71
N LEU A 18 13.07 -6.76 -41.03
CA LEU A 18 13.03 -5.64 -40.10
C LEU A 18 11.57 -5.31 -39.71
N VAL A 19 10.66 -5.33 -40.69
CA VAL A 19 9.21 -5.21 -40.44
C VAL A 19 8.69 -6.35 -39.58
N ALA A 20 9.08 -7.60 -39.89
CA ALA A 20 8.70 -8.78 -39.10
C ALA A 20 9.22 -8.70 -37.66
N GLY A 21 10.47 -8.28 -37.47
CA GLY A 21 11.06 -8.09 -36.14
C GLY A 21 10.33 -7.04 -35.31
N ILE A 22 9.93 -5.91 -35.91
CA ILE A 22 9.14 -4.87 -35.23
C ILE A 22 7.77 -5.40 -34.83
N LEU A 23 7.08 -6.12 -35.72
CA LEU A 23 5.75 -6.69 -35.42
C LEU A 23 5.80 -7.69 -34.27
N VAL A 24 6.79 -8.59 -34.27
CA VAL A 24 6.98 -9.55 -33.18
C VAL A 24 7.32 -8.83 -31.88
N GLY A 25 8.23 -7.84 -31.93
CA GLY A 25 8.57 -7.02 -30.76
C GLY A 25 7.36 -6.27 -30.18
N ALA A 26 6.54 -5.68 -31.05
CA ALA A 26 5.32 -4.98 -30.65
C ALA A 26 4.29 -5.93 -30.01
N LEU A 27 4.13 -7.15 -30.54
CA LEU A 27 3.24 -8.16 -29.98
C LEU A 27 3.70 -8.64 -28.60
N VAL A 28 5.02 -8.83 -28.40
CA VAL A 28 5.57 -9.20 -27.09
C VAL A 28 5.34 -8.08 -26.07
N ILE A 29 5.61 -6.83 -26.44
CA ILE A 29 5.37 -5.67 -25.56
C ILE A 29 3.88 -5.55 -25.23
N ALA A 30 3.00 -5.66 -26.22
CA ALA A 30 1.55 -5.63 -26.00
C ALA A 30 1.08 -6.75 -25.06
N GLY A 31 1.62 -7.96 -25.23
CA GLY A 31 1.35 -9.11 -24.35
C GLY A 31 1.82 -8.87 -22.91
N LEU A 32 3.02 -8.30 -22.73
CA LEU A 32 3.55 -7.94 -21.41
C LEU A 32 2.74 -6.85 -20.73
N ILE A 33 2.35 -5.81 -21.49
CA ILE A 33 1.51 -4.72 -20.99
C ILE A 33 0.15 -5.29 -20.54
N TRP A 34 -0.49 -6.11 -21.38
CA TRP A 34 -1.76 -6.75 -21.05
C TRP A 34 -1.65 -7.67 -19.81
N PHE A 35 -0.57 -8.44 -19.71
CA PHE A 35 -0.29 -9.29 -18.55
C PHE A 35 -0.16 -8.47 -17.25
N VAL A 36 0.58 -7.36 -17.27
CA VAL A 36 0.71 -6.46 -16.11
C VAL A 36 -0.64 -5.86 -15.72
N PHE A 37 -1.47 -5.47 -16.69
CA PHE A 37 -2.82 -4.96 -16.42
C PHE A 37 -3.81 -6.03 -15.92
N SER A 38 -3.50 -7.31 -16.12
CA SER A 38 -4.33 -8.43 -15.67
C SER A 38 -4.02 -8.86 -14.22
N LEU A 39 -2.95 -8.31 -13.62
CA LEU A 39 -2.63 -8.57 -12.22
C LEU A 39 -3.58 -7.80 -11.31
N PRO A 40 -4.19 -8.46 -10.29
CA PRO A 40 -5.11 -7.80 -9.37
C PRO A 40 -4.41 -6.66 -8.63
N THR A 41 -5.09 -5.54 -8.53
CA THR A 41 -4.55 -4.34 -7.88
C THR A 41 -4.40 -4.57 -6.37
N PRO A 42 -3.45 -3.89 -5.69
CA PRO A 42 -3.30 -4.00 -4.23
C PRO A 42 -4.56 -3.64 -3.43
N LYS A 43 -5.51 -2.91 -4.03
CA LYS A 43 -6.80 -2.59 -3.42
C LYS A 43 -7.76 -3.78 -3.45
N GLU A 44 -7.80 -4.50 -4.57
CA GLU A 44 -8.64 -5.69 -4.73
C GLU A 44 -8.19 -6.82 -3.79
N GLN A 45 -6.87 -7.03 -3.67
CA GLN A 45 -6.30 -8.00 -2.72
C GLN A 45 -6.66 -7.68 -1.27
N LYS A 46 -6.67 -6.40 -0.87
CA LYS A 46 -7.12 -5.98 0.46
C LYS A 46 -8.61 -6.17 0.67
N ALA A 47 -9.41 -5.90 -0.37
CA ALA A 47 -10.86 -6.08 -0.30
C ALA A 47 -11.21 -7.56 -0.11
N GLU A 48 -10.50 -8.46 -0.81
CA GLU A 48 -10.66 -9.91 -0.65
C GLU A 48 -10.37 -10.39 0.78
N LEU A 49 -9.30 -9.88 1.39
CA LEU A 49 -8.94 -10.19 2.79
C LEU A 49 -9.94 -9.64 3.82
N LEU A 50 -10.74 -8.63 3.45
CA LEU A 50 -11.75 -8.00 4.30
C LEU A 50 -13.18 -8.45 3.94
N VAL A 51 -13.36 -9.46 3.08
CA VAL A 51 -14.70 -10.01 2.81
C VAL A 51 -15.29 -10.55 4.12
N GLY A 52 -16.49 -10.07 4.47
CA GLY A 52 -17.16 -10.40 5.73
C GLY A 52 -16.64 -9.63 6.95
N ALA A 53 -15.74 -8.66 6.77
CA ALA A 53 -15.33 -7.77 7.84
C ALA A 53 -16.46 -6.79 8.22
N ILE A 54 -16.54 -6.50 9.51
CA ILE A 54 -17.40 -5.47 10.06
C ILE A 54 -16.66 -4.12 9.91
N VAL A 55 -17.31 -3.16 9.29
CA VAL A 55 -16.73 -1.84 8.99
C VAL A 55 -17.28 -0.75 9.90
N GLU A 56 -16.52 0.33 10.01
CA GLU A 56 -16.90 1.54 10.74
C GLU A 56 -18.29 2.06 10.35
N GLY A 57 -19.07 2.49 11.34
CA GLY A 57 -20.42 3.04 11.17
C GLY A 57 -21.55 2.05 11.43
N SER A 58 -21.25 0.76 11.61
CA SER A 58 -22.21 -0.24 12.07
C SER A 58 -22.26 -0.33 13.61
N PRO A 59 -23.43 -0.60 14.22
CA PRO A 59 -23.54 -0.79 15.68
C PRO A 59 -22.64 -1.91 16.20
N GLU A 60 -22.50 -3.00 15.44
CA GLU A 60 -21.65 -4.13 15.78
C GLU A 60 -20.18 -3.71 15.85
N PHE A 61 -19.73 -2.87 14.92
CA PHE A 61 -18.37 -2.35 14.92
C PHE A 61 -18.03 -1.57 16.19
N GLU A 62 -18.95 -0.73 16.65
CA GLU A 62 -18.77 0.08 17.86
C GLU A 62 -18.69 -0.78 19.13
N GLU A 63 -19.38 -1.91 19.17
CA GLU A 63 -19.29 -2.85 20.27
C GLU A 63 -17.91 -3.52 20.32
N TYR A 64 -17.42 -4.02 19.18
CA TYR A 64 -16.17 -4.76 19.13
C TYR A 64 -14.94 -3.87 19.22
N THR A 65 -14.97 -2.67 18.64
CA THR A 65 -13.83 -1.74 18.64
C THR A 65 -13.41 -1.34 20.06
N LYS A 66 -14.35 -1.26 21.01
CA LYS A 66 -14.06 -0.99 22.43
C LYS A 66 -13.13 -2.03 23.07
N ASN A 67 -13.10 -3.24 22.50
CA ASN A 67 -12.24 -4.32 22.95
C ASN A 67 -10.86 -4.34 22.27
N ILE A 68 -10.60 -3.42 21.33
CA ILE A 68 -9.30 -3.30 20.66
C ILE A 68 -8.56 -2.11 21.28
N ILE A 69 -7.44 -2.38 21.93
CA ILE A 69 -6.59 -1.32 22.50
C ILE A 69 -5.42 -1.05 21.56
N ILE A 70 -5.23 0.21 21.20
CA ILE A 70 -4.05 0.67 20.46
C ILE A 70 -3.22 1.54 21.40
N THR A 71 -2.01 1.09 21.70
CA THR A 71 -1.04 1.81 22.52
C THR A 71 0.05 2.37 21.62
N ASN A 72 0.17 3.70 21.57
CA ASN A 72 1.16 4.36 20.74
C ASN A 72 2.58 4.22 21.34
N ASP A 73 3.55 3.84 20.52
CA ASP A 73 4.95 3.75 20.94
C ASP A 73 5.73 4.98 20.44
N VAL A 74 5.66 6.04 21.25
CA VAL A 74 6.31 7.32 20.96
C VAL A 74 7.83 7.19 20.87
N ARG A 75 8.44 6.24 21.60
CA ARG A 75 9.90 6.03 21.58
C ARG A 75 10.37 5.42 20.27
N ARG A 76 9.50 4.68 19.59
CA ARG A 76 9.76 4.08 18.28
C ARG A 76 9.25 4.91 17.11
N MET A 77 8.79 6.13 17.36
CA MET A 77 8.53 7.09 16.28
C MET A 77 9.84 7.63 15.73
N GLN A 78 9.97 7.63 14.40
CA GLN A 78 11.17 8.12 13.73
C GLN A 78 10.79 9.05 12.59
N GLU A 79 11.56 10.12 12.44
CA GLU A 79 11.49 11.02 11.30
C GLU A 79 12.70 10.78 10.39
N ALA A 80 12.46 10.68 9.09
CA ALA A 80 13.51 10.61 8.07
C ALA A 80 13.22 11.61 6.96
N ARG A 81 14.28 12.15 6.35
CA ARG A 81 14.18 13.00 5.17
C ARG A 81 14.45 12.20 3.91
N THR A 82 13.64 12.41 2.89
CA THR A 82 13.89 11.88 1.56
C THR A 82 14.95 12.72 0.84
N GLY A 83 15.55 12.17 -0.22
CA GLY A 83 16.50 12.92 -1.06
C GLY A 83 15.89 14.13 -1.76
N LEU A 84 14.55 14.22 -1.84
CA LEU A 84 13.81 15.34 -2.44
C LEU A 84 13.40 16.42 -1.41
N GLY A 85 13.73 16.23 -0.13
CA GLY A 85 13.45 17.20 0.94
C GLY A 85 12.11 17.00 1.67
N ASP A 86 11.31 16.02 1.25
CA ASP A 86 10.11 15.60 1.98
C ASP A 86 10.47 14.84 3.26
N VAL A 87 9.53 14.81 4.19
CA VAL A 87 9.64 14.10 5.45
C VAL A 87 8.78 12.83 5.42
N VAL A 88 9.33 11.75 5.98
CA VAL A 88 8.68 10.47 6.22
C VAL A 88 8.67 10.20 7.71
N MET A 89 7.48 9.97 8.25
CA MET A 89 7.27 9.58 9.64
C MET A 89 7.05 8.07 9.69
N LYS A 90 7.86 7.37 10.48
CA LYS A 90 7.61 5.98 10.86
C LYS A 90 6.96 5.97 12.23
N LEU A 91 5.70 5.54 12.28
CA LEU A 91 4.89 5.43 13.48
C LEU A 91 4.87 3.99 13.94
N SER A 92 4.88 3.76 15.25
CA SER A 92 4.80 2.43 15.85
C SER A 92 3.72 2.41 16.91
N ALA A 93 2.97 1.32 16.99
CA ALA A 93 1.98 1.11 18.02
C ALA A 93 1.91 -0.38 18.36
N ARG A 94 1.27 -0.69 19.49
CA ARG A 94 0.89 -2.03 19.86
C ARG A 94 -0.62 -2.15 19.87
N ILE A 95 -1.14 -3.16 19.18
CA ILE A 95 -2.57 -3.44 19.14
C ILE A 95 -2.83 -4.69 19.97
N LYS A 96 -3.77 -4.61 20.91
CA LYS A 96 -4.15 -5.71 21.80
C LYS A 96 -5.62 -6.04 21.64
N ASN A 97 -5.92 -7.32 21.46
CA ASN A 97 -7.28 -7.84 21.49
C ASN A 97 -7.68 -8.14 22.95
N ARG A 98 -8.62 -7.38 23.52
CA ARG A 98 -9.23 -7.67 24.83
C ARG A 98 -10.57 -8.37 24.73
N GLY A 99 -11.03 -8.63 23.51
CA GLY A 99 -12.28 -9.33 23.24
C GLY A 99 -12.15 -10.82 23.51
N LYS A 100 -13.27 -11.52 23.33
CA LYS A 100 -13.35 -12.99 23.44
C LYS A 100 -13.19 -13.71 22.09
N LYS A 101 -13.29 -12.97 20.98
CA LYS A 101 -13.22 -13.51 19.63
C LYS A 101 -11.82 -13.30 19.06
N THR A 102 -11.36 -14.29 18.32
CA THR A 102 -10.11 -14.22 17.57
C THR A 102 -10.29 -13.35 16.32
N LEU A 103 -9.36 -12.43 16.08
CA LEU A 103 -9.38 -11.56 14.91
C LEU A 103 -8.52 -12.18 13.80
N SER A 104 -9.05 -12.30 12.59
CA SER A 104 -8.28 -12.75 11.41
C SER A 104 -7.81 -11.57 10.54
N GLY A 105 -8.40 -10.38 10.72
CA GLY A 105 -8.01 -9.18 10.00
C GLY A 105 -8.40 -7.91 10.75
N LEU A 106 -7.52 -6.92 10.70
CA LEU A 106 -7.78 -5.61 11.30
C LEU A 106 -7.32 -4.51 10.36
N GLU A 107 -8.23 -3.66 9.91
CA GLU A 107 -7.85 -2.43 9.21
C GLU A 107 -7.77 -1.28 10.22
N VAL A 108 -6.67 -0.54 10.17
CA VAL A 108 -6.45 0.63 11.02
C VAL A 108 -6.00 1.79 10.15
N SER A 109 -6.61 2.95 10.37
CA SER A 109 -6.14 4.24 9.87
C SER A 109 -5.23 4.87 10.90
N VAL A 110 -4.09 5.38 10.43
CA VAL A 110 -3.18 6.19 11.24
C VAL A 110 -2.96 7.53 10.56
N GLY A 111 -3.12 8.61 11.33
CA GLY A 111 -2.92 9.97 10.86
C GLY A 111 -2.05 10.79 11.81
N MET A 112 -1.28 11.71 11.24
CA MET A 112 -0.59 12.75 11.98
C MET A 112 -1.47 13.98 12.06
N VAL A 113 -1.64 14.48 13.29
CA VAL A 113 -2.33 15.74 13.57
C VAL A 113 -1.38 16.77 14.13
N ASP A 114 -1.72 18.03 13.93
CA ASP A 114 -1.01 19.18 14.50
C ASP A 114 -1.46 19.51 15.93
N THR A 115 -0.90 20.58 16.49
CA THR A 115 -1.26 21.07 17.83
C THR A 115 -2.70 21.56 17.93
N GLU A 116 -3.34 21.92 16.81
CA GLU A 116 -4.75 22.31 16.72
C GLU A 116 -5.69 21.10 16.52
N ASN A 117 -5.12 19.90 16.43
CA ASN A 117 -5.77 18.62 16.14
C ASN A 117 -6.31 18.49 14.71
N GLU A 118 -5.81 19.29 13.76
CA GLU A 118 -6.13 19.14 12.35
C GLU A 118 -5.32 18.00 11.73
N LEU A 119 -5.94 17.25 10.81
CA LEU A 119 -5.29 16.14 10.14
C LEU A 119 -4.38 16.65 9.02
N ILE A 120 -3.08 16.40 9.14
CA ILE A 120 -2.09 16.77 8.13
C ILE A 120 -2.05 15.70 7.03
N LYS A 121 -1.90 14.44 7.45
CA LYS A 121 -1.83 13.26 6.58
C LYS A 121 -2.29 12.02 7.32
N ASP A 122 -2.99 11.13 6.62
CA ASP A 122 -3.32 9.80 7.08
C ASP A 122 -2.89 8.70 6.09
N LYS A 123 -2.92 7.47 6.60
CA LYS A 123 -2.69 6.26 5.83
C LYS A 123 -3.50 5.12 6.45
N ARG A 124 -4.32 4.49 5.62
CA ARG A 124 -5.02 3.24 5.97
C ARG A 124 -4.14 2.03 5.70
N VAL A 125 -4.02 1.16 6.69
CA VAL A 125 -3.24 -0.06 6.61
C VAL A 125 -4.09 -1.23 7.07
N LEU A 126 -4.17 -2.24 6.22
CA LEU A 126 -4.71 -3.54 6.58
C LEU A 126 -3.60 -4.31 7.29
N PHE A 127 -3.86 -4.67 8.53
CA PHE A 127 -3.02 -5.53 9.34
C PHE A 127 -3.60 -6.94 9.29
N VAL A 128 -2.91 -7.78 8.52
CA VAL A 128 -2.98 -9.25 8.65
C VAL A 128 -1.66 -9.64 9.28
N PRO A 129 -1.63 -10.24 10.48
CA PRO A 129 -0.36 -10.54 11.11
C PRO A 129 0.39 -11.58 10.27
N LYS A 130 1.60 -11.22 9.83
CA LYS A 130 2.37 -12.00 8.86
C LYS A 130 2.93 -13.31 9.44
N HIS A 131 3.01 -13.39 10.77
CA HIS A 131 3.59 -14.53 11.50
C HIS A 131 2.55 -15.28 12.35
N HIS A 132 1.41 -14.65 12.65
CA HIS A 132 0.25 -15.25 13.30
C HIS A 132 -0.95 -14.92 12.42
N PRO A 133 -1.60 -15.85 11.72
CA PRO A 133 -2.72 -15.49 10.84
C PRO A 133 -3.89 -14.81 11.59
N GLU A 134 -3.83 -14.83 12.92
CA GLU A 134 -4.90 -14.43 13.82
C GLU A 134 -4.35 -13.71 15.06
N LEU A 135 -5.20 -12.92 15.71
CA LEU A 135 -4.95 -12.27 17.00
C LEU A 135 -6.00 -12.74 18.00
N GLY A 136 -5.63 -13.71 18.82
CA GLY A 136 -6.49 -14.34 19.81
C GLY A 136 -6.84 -13.43 21.00
N PRO A 137 -7.76 -13.86 21.87
CA PRO A 137 -8.10 -13.16 23.10
C PRO A 137 -6.88 -12.89 24.00
N GLY A 138 -6.64 -11.63 24.33
CA GLY A 138 -5.53 -11.20 25.17
C GLY A 138 -4.21 -10.99 24.44
N GLU A 139 -4.10 -11.43 23.19
CA GLU A 139 -2.88 -11.31 22.39
C GLU A 139 -2.64 -9.87 21.91
N GLU A 140 -1.37 -9.60 21.61
CA GLU A 140 -0.92 -8.31 21.13
C GLU A 140 0.03 -8.42 19.94
N ILE A 141 -0.04 -7.43 19.06
CA ILE A 141 0.81 -7.31 17.88
C ILE A 141 1.45 -5.93 17.85
N ASP A 142 2.75 -5.90 17.58
CA ASP A 142 3.47 -4.67 17.27
C ASP A 142 3.28 -4.30 15.80
N VAL A 143 2.80 -3.09 15.56
CA VAL A 143 2.58 -2.54 14.22
C VAL A 143 3.49 -1.34 13.97
N SER A 144 3.92 -1.19 12.71
CA SER A 144 4.64 0.01 12.29
C SER A 144 4.21 0.43 10.89
N VAL A 145 3.98 1.74 10.73
CA VAL A 145 3.51 2.35 9.49
C VAL A 145 4.39 3.54 9.15
N SER A 146 4.89 3.57 7.92
CA SER A 146 5.53 4.76 7.37
C SER A 146 4.51 5.59 6.58
N ILE A 147 4.37 6.85 6.95
CA ILE A 147 3.60 7.88 6.26
C ILE A 147 4.60 8.86 5.64
N ALA A 148 4.48 9.12 4.34
CA ALA A 148 5.39 9.98 3.59
C ALA A 148 4.65 11.22 3.06
N GLY A 149 5.42 12.22 2.62
CA GLY A 149 4.89 13.42 1.99
C GLY A 149 4.55 14.54 2.97
N PHE A 150 5.20 14.56 4.13
CA PHE A 150 5.18 15.70 5.04
C PHE A 150 6.15 16.77 4.55
N ARG A 151 5.79 18.03 4.72
CA ARG A 151 6.71 19.15 4.53
C ARG A 151 7.53 19.36 5.80
N ARG A 152 8.73 19.90 5.64
CA ARG A 152 9.63 20.21 6.77
C ARG A 152 8.98 21.10 7.85
N GLY A 153 8.12 22.04 7.42
CA GLY A 153 7.45 22.99 8.30
C GLY A 153 6.12 22.52 8.88
N ASP A 154 5.64 21.32 8.55
CA ASP A 154 4.38 20.83 9.12
C ASP A 154 4.54 20.63 10.63
N ASP A 155 3.53 21.02 11.41
CA ASP A 155 3.48 20.80 12.85
C ASP A 155 3.02 19.37 13.15
N ARG A 156 3.95 18.45 13.36
CA ARG A 156 3.68 17.00 13.52
C ARG A 156 3.52 16.62 14.99
N ALA A 157 2.47 17.14 15.64
CA ALA A 157 2.33 17.07 17.10
C ALA A 157 1.99 15.67 17.63
N ASN A 158 1.05 14.95 17.01
CA ASN A 158 0.58 13.66 17.55
C ASN A 158 0.13 12.67 16.46
N ALA A 159 0.31 11.38 16.72
CA ALA A 159 -0.21 10.31 15.89
C ALA A 159 -1.54 9.77 16.44
N ARG A 160 -2.58 9.78 15.62
CA ARG A 160 -3.89 9.23 15.92
C ARG A 160 -4.10 7.92 15.18
N TRP A 161 -4.43 6.88 15.92
CA TRP A 161 -4.74 5.56 15.39
C TRP A 161 -6.22 5.28 15.58
N LYS A 162 -6.85 4.66 14.59
CA LYS A 162 -8.27 4.33 14.60
C LYS A 162 -8.52 3.04 13.84
N VAL A 163 -9.21 2.10 14.44
CA VAL A 163 -9.70 0.90 13.73
C VAL A 163 -10.77 1.34 12.72
N THR A 164 -10.75 0.78 11.51
CA THR A 164 -11.73 1.07 10.45
C THR A 164 -12.47 -0.17 9.96
N ALA A 165 -11.89 -1.36 10.13
CA ALA A 165 -12.56 -2.63 9.88
C ALA A 165 -12.03 -3.74 10.78
N ILE A 166 -12.89 -4.70 11.15
CA ILE A 166 -12.57 -5.86 11.98
C ILE A 166 -13.10 -7.11 11.29
N LYS A 167 -12.25 -8.11 11.07
CA LYS A 167 -12.63 -9.44 10.62
C LYS A 167 -12.32 -10.46 11.72
N PHE A 168 -13.30 -11.29 12.06
CA PHE A 168 -13.12 -12.41 12.97
C PHE A 168 -12.63 -13.63 12.22
N ALA A 169 -11.91 -14.52 12.90
CA ALA A 169 -11.67 -15.86 12.38
C ALA A 169 -13.02 -16.57 12.21
N ASP A 170 -13.15 -17.36 11.14
CA ASP A 170 -14.30 -18.23 10.97
C ASP A 170 -14.15 -19.37 12.01
N ASP A 171 -15.22 -19.64 12.77
CA ASP A 171 -15.24 -20.69 13.80
C ASP A 171 -15.10 -22.10 13.20
#